data_AF-A0A9D3SU60-F1
#
_entry.id   AF-A0A9D3SU60-F1
#
_cell.length_a   1.000
_cell.length_b   1.000
_cell.length_c   1.000
_cell.angle_alpha   90.00
_cell.angle_beta   90.00
_cell.angle_gamma   90.00
#
_symmetry.space_group_name_H-M   'P 1'
#
loop_
_entity.id
_entity.type
_entity.pdbx_description
1 polymer ?
#
loop_
_entity_poly.entity_id
_entity_poly.type
_entity_poly.pdbx_seq_one_letter_code
_entity_poly.pdbx_strand_id
1 'polypeptide(L)'
;MFLTQNQIQSLPVTVQDSFTPLKPDSLKKIRFVYPKTLEDLMEDVASLHELVPETAPLPSLLIVDGVERYLCVQDRPQQDCQSTAAHIVALLHDTAAFLEDRSEKSQQPACRVIVSYQPEWEGRGSDAFALDSILSVLERYLQVRCSLHKVLNSGEAQNEWLLYLSGPGLQVDGYGNGEKCLGLQWRVVMQLNGTLDFKPENAQKEETSQVQESECGN
;
A
#
# COMPACT_ATOMS: atom_id res chain seq x y z
N MET A 1 -12.67 5.04 0.72
CA MET A 1 -13.36 3.95 1.42
C MET A 1 -12.32 2.94 1.86
N PHE A 2 -12.45 2.41 3.06
CA PHE A 2 -11.51 1.48 3.68
C PHE A 2 -12.26 0.21 4.08
N LEU A 3 -11.91 -0.91 3.45
CA LEU A 3 -12.48 -2.23 3.68
C LEU A 3 -11.49 -3.07 4.46
N THR A 4 -11.88 -3.60 5.62
CA THR A 4 -11.04 -4.46 6.46
C THR A 4 -11.91 -5.44 7.22
N GLN A 5 -11.41 -6.64 7.50
CA GLN A 5 -12.24 -7.66 8.17
C GLN A 5 -12.56 -7.29 9.63
N ASN A 6 -11.68 -6.51 10.26
CA ASN A 6 -11.71 -6.22 11.70
C ASN A 6 -11.97 -4.74 11.97
N GLN A 7 -12.77 -4.45 12.99
CA GLN A 7 -13.01 -3.08 13.40
C GLN A 7 -11.73 -2.44 13.93
N ILE A 8 -11.46 -1.21 13.49
CA ILE A 8 -10.37 -0.40 14.02
C ILE A 8 -10.79 0.07 15.41
N GLN A 9 -10.24 -0.58 16.45
CA GLN A 9 -10.63 -0.31 17.84
C GLN A 9 -10.04 1.01 18.37
N SER A 10 -8.88 1.39 17.86
CA SER A 10 -8.20 2.63 18.23
C SER A 10 -7.26 3.06 17.13
N LEU A 11 -7.10 4.37 16.94
CA LEU A 11 -5.97 4.89 16.18
C LEU A 11 -4.68 4.68 16.98
N PRO A 12 -3.52 4.51 16.32
CA PRO A 12 -2.25 4.47 17.02
C PRO A 12 -2.13 5.63 18.00
N VAL A 13 -1.69 5.39 19.25
CA VAL A 13 -1.62 6.39 20.34
C VAL A 13 -0.88 7.65 19.89
N THR A 14 0.13 7.47 19.06
CA THR A 14 0.94 8.55 18.50
C THR A 14 0.17 9.46 17.53
N VAL A 15 -0.84 8.92 16.83
CA VAL A 15 -1.80 9.70 16.00
C VAL A 15 -2.79 10.47 16.88
N GLN A 16 -3.03 10.03 18.11
CA GLN A 16 -3.93 10.72 19.05
C GLN A 16 -3.28 11.97 19.66
N ASP A 17 -1.97 11.94 19.89
CA ASP A 17 -1.26 13.00 20.63
C ASP A 17 -0.62 14.10 19.77
N SER A 18 -0.28 13.84 18.49
CA SER A 18 0.65 14.75 17.76
C SER A 18 0.22 15.22 16.38
N PHE A 19 -1.06 15.12 16.04
CA PHE A 19 -1.56 15.62 14.75
C PHE A 19 -2.72 16.61 14.91
N THR A 20 -2.38 17.85 15.21
CA THR A 20 -3.18 18.98 14.71
C THR A 20 -2.84 19.16 13.23
N PRO A 21 -3.42 18.33 12.32
CA PRO A 21 -4.75 18.63 11.77
C PRO A 21 -5.65 17.40 11.50
N LEU A 22 -5.31 16.19 11.98
CA LEU A 22 -6.20 15.02 11.87
C LEU A 22 -7.21 15.05 13.04
N LYS A 23 -8.04 16.10 13.06
CA LYS A 23 -9.22 16.12 13.93
C LYS A 23 -10.02 14.83 13.67
N PRO A 24 -10.71 14.23 14.65
CA PRO A 24 -11.65 13.14 14.40
C PRO A 24 -12.62 13.42 13.22
N ASP A 25 -12.90 14.71 12.95
CA ASP A 25 -13.65 15.18 11.79
C ASP A 25 -13.02 14.87 10.42
N SER A 26 -11.69 14.76 10.30
CA SER A 26 -11.04 14.37 9.03
C SER A 26 -11.26 12.90 8.70
N LEU A 27 -11.41 12.05 9.72
CA LEU A 27 -11.77 10.64 9.56
C LEU A 27 -13.21 10.44 9.14
N LYS A 28 -14.10 11.43 9.38
CA LYS A 28 -15.49 11.39 8.87
C LYS A 28 -15.56 11.34 7.35
N LYS A 29 -14.50 11.72 6.65
CA LYS A 29 -14.39 11.59 5.18
C LYS A 29 -14.08 10.17 4.72
N ILE A 30 -13.71 9.27 5.64
CA ILE A 30 -13.40 7.87 5.35
C ILE A 30 -14.61 7.02 5.70
N ARG A 31 -15.21 6.41 4.69
CA ARG A 31 -16.19 5.34 4.88
C ARG A 31 -15.45 4.04 5.19
N PHE A 32 -15.62 3.53 6.41
CA PHE A 32 -15.13 2.22 6.84
C PHE A 32 -16.20 1.16 6.60
N VAL A 33 -15.81 0.03 6.04
CA VAL A 33 -16.66 -1.13 5.75
C VAL A 33 -15.96 -2.37 6.29
N TYR A 34 -16.73 -3.28 6.91
CA TYR A 34 -16.18 -4.39 7.67
C TYR A 34 -16.67 -5.76 7.18
N PRO A 35 -16.40 -6.13 5.91
CA PRO A 35 -16.86 -7.40 5.36
C PRO A 35 -16.25 -8.56 6.14
N LYS A 36 -17.07 -9.53 6.54
CA LYS A 36 -16.61 -10.67 7.36
C LYS A 36 -16.16 -11.83 6.51
N THR A 37 -16.77 -11.98 5.35
CA THR A 37 -16.52 -13.05 4.39
C THR A 37 -16.01 -12.49 3.07
N LEU A 38 -15.57 -13.39 2.18
CA LEU A 38 -15.21 -13.03 0.81
C LEU A 38 -16.43 -12.51 0.05
N GLU A 39 -17.57 -13.14 0.27
CA GLU A 39 -18.85 -12.82 -0.36
C GLU A 39 -19.30 -11.41 0.05
N ASP A 40 -19.18 -11.07 1.34
CA ASP A 40 -19.46 -9.72 1.85
C ASP A 40 -18.56 -8.69 1.16
N LEU A 41 -17.25 -8.97 1.05
CA LEU A 41 -16.30 -8.07 0.39
C LEU A 41 -16.67 -7.84 -1.08
N MET A 42 -17.02 -8.91 -1.79
CA MET A 42 -17.41 -8.83 -3.19
C MET A 42 -18.72 -8.08 -3.37
N GLU A 43 -19.71 -8.30 -2.51
CA GLU A 43 -20.99 -7.58 -2.52
C GLU A 43 -20.80 -6.09 -2.21
N ASP A 44 -20.00 -5.75 -1.19
CA ASP A 44 -19.70 -4.37 -0.81
C ASP A 44 -18.99 -3.61 -1.94
N VAL A 45 -18.03 -4.24 -2.62
CA VAL A 45 -17.33 -3.64 -3.77
C VAL A 45 -18.26 -3.54 -4.97
N ALA A 46 -18.99 -4.62 -5.30
CA ALA A 46 -19.90 -4.63 -6.42
C ALA A 46 -20.98 -3.56 -6.25
N SER A 47 -21.63 -3.47 -5.10
CA SER A 47 -22.73 -2.51 -4.84
C SER A 47 -22.33 -1.03 -4.88
N LEU A 48 -21.04 -0.71 -4.99
CA LEU A 48 -20.58 0.68 -5.18
C LEU A 48 -21.19 1.34 -6.43
N HIS A 49 -21.55 0.56 -7.46
CA HIS A 49 -22.23 1.13 -8.62
C HIS A 49 -23.66 1.61 -8.31
N GLU A 50 -24.34 0.97 -7.36
CA GLU A 50 -25.71 1.25 -6.95
C GLU A 50 -25.79 2.35 -5.90
N LEU A 51 -24.81 2.38 -4.98
CA LEU A 51 -24.78 3.25 -3.81
C LEU A 51 -24.45 4.73 -4.13
N VAL A 52 -24.20 5.05 -5.39
CA VAL A 52 -23.86 6.40 -5.81
C VAL A 52 -24.99 6.98 -6.68
N PRO A 53 -26.03 7.59 -6.07
CA PRO A 53 -26.84 8.60 -6.75
C PRO A 53 -25.94 9.63 -7.44
N GLU A 54 -26.31 10.20 -8.59
CA GLU A 54 -25.48 11.18 -9.32
C GLU A 54 -24.92 12.33 -8.45
N THR A 55 -25.56 12.59 -7.31
CA THR A 55 -25.23 13.67 -6.38
C THR A 55 -24.35 13.26 -5.19
N ALA A 56 -24.05 11.98 -5.00
CA ALA A 56 -23.25 11.49 -3.87
C ALA A 56 -21.74 11.60 -4.15
N PRO A 57 -20.90 11.93 -3.14
CA PRO A 57 -19.46 12.00 -3.31
C PRO A 57 -18.86 10.62 -3.59
N LEU A 58 -18.14 10.49 -4.71
CA LEU A 58 -17.45 9.28 -5.11
C LEU A 58 -16.21 9.04 -4.23
N PRO A 59 -15.89 7.79 -3.88
CA PRO A 59 -14.60 7.50 -3.26
C PRO A 59 -13.47 7.72 -4.27
N SER A 60 -12.53 8.60 -3.94
CA SER A 60 -11.30 8.80 -4.72
C SER A 60 -10.22 7.73 -4.45
N LEU A 61 -10.41 6.92 -3.40
CA LEU A 61 -9.49 5.88 -2.99
C LEU A 61 -10.26 4.72 -2.38
N LEU A 62 -10.01 3.51 -2.87
CA LEU A 62 -10.45 2.23 -2.33
C LEU A 62 -9.24 1.55 -1.70
N ILE A 63 -9.33 1.22 -0.41
CA ILE A 63 -8.31 0.46 0.31
C ILE A 63 -8.92 -0.84 0.77
N VAL A 64 -8.37 -1.97 0.33
CA VAL A 64 -8.70 -3.30 0.85
C VAL A 64 -7.54 -3.75 1.74
N ASP A 65 -7.78 -3.80 3.03
CA ASP A 65 -6.79 -4.17 4.02
C ASP A 65 -6.88 -5.66 4.38
N GLY A 66 -5.75 -6.35 4.29
CA GLY A 66 -5.57 -7.73 4.67
C GLY A 66 -6.23 -8.70 3.70
N VAL A 67 -6.02 -8.54 2.39
CA VAL A 67 -6.71 -9.36 1.38
C VAL A 67 -6.42 -10.86 1.55
N GLU A 68 -5.26 -11.21 2.10
CA GLU A 68 -4.89 -12.58 2.44
C GLU A 68 -5.95 -13.26 3.31
N ARG A 69 -6.68 -12.54 4.16
CA ARG A 69 -7.67 -13.11 5.08
C ARG A 69 -8.91 -13.66 4.38
N TYR A 70 -9.22 -13.13 3.20
CA TYR A 70 -10.33 -13.61 2.36
C TYR A 70 -9.88 -14.70 1.38
N LEU A 71 -8.61 -14.66 0.96
CA LEU A 71 -8.04 -15.62 0.02
C LEU A 71 -7.58 -16.90 0.70
N CYS A 72 -6.99 -16.77 1.89
CA CYS A 72 -6.30 -17.82 2.61
C CYS A 72 -7.20 -18.49 3.67
N VAL A 73 -8.38 -18.95 3.28
CA VAL A 73 -9.25 -19.74 4.16
C VAL A 73 -8.67 -21.16 4.35
N GLN A 74 -8.93 -21.78 5.50
CA GLN A 74 -8.59 -23.20 5.73
C GLN A 74 -9.36 -24.06 4.72
N ASP A 75 -8.71 -25.13 4.23
CA ASP A 75 -9.26 -26.11 3.28
C ASP A 75 -9.58 -25.62 1.86
N ARG A 76 -9.26 -24.37 1.49
CA ARG A 76 -9.39 -23.89 0.11
C ARG A 76 -8.24 -24.40 -0.76
N PRO A 77 -8.51 -25.05 -1.92
CA PRO A 77 -7.48 -25.41 -2.89
C PRO A 77 -6.72 -24.18 -3.40
N GLN A 78 -5.41 -24.31 -3.65
CA GLN A 78 -4.57 -23.21 -4.12
C GLN A 78 -5.07 -22.57 -5.42
N GLN A 79 -5.57 -23.37 -6.36
CA GLN A 79 -6.16 -22.88 -7.62
C GLN A 79 -7.39 -21.99 -7.38
N ASP A 80 -8.20 -22.32 -6.37
CA ASP A 80 -9.36 -21.54 -5.99
C ASP A 80 -8.92 -20.23 -5.33
N CYS A 81 -7.84 -20.24 -4.52
CA CYS A 81 -7.25 -19.01 -3.98
C CYS A 81 -6.76 -18.07 -5.09
N GLN A 82 -6.08 -18.59 -6.11
CA GLN A 82 -5.56 -17.79 -7.24
C GLN A 82 -6.68 -17.21 -8.10
N SER A 83 -7.68 -18.02 -8.47
CA SER A 83 -8.83 -17.54 -9.23
C SER A 83 -9.63 -16.52 -8.44
N THR A 84 -9.77 -16.70 -7.14
CA THR A 84 -10.39 -15.71 -6.25
C THR A 84 -9.57 -14.42 -6.21
N ALA A 85 -8.25 -14.49 -6.08
CA ALA A 85 -7.38 -13.31 -6.09
C ALA A 85 -7.53 -12.51 -7.40
N ALA A 86 -7.53 -13.21 -8.54
CA ALA A 86 -7.78 -12.58 -9.84
C ALA A 86 -9.18 -11.94 -9.88
N HIS A 87 -10.20 -12.62 -9.36
CA HIS A 87 -11.57 -12.13 -9.35
C HIS A 87 -11.73 -10.86 -8.51
N ILE A 88 -11.21 -10.84 -7.28
CA ILE A 88 -11.26 -9.65 -6.41
C ILE A 88 -10.59 -8.46 -7.09
N VAL A 89 -9.38 -8.66 -7.63
CA VAL A 89 -8.63 -7.55 -8.21
C VAL A 89 -9.25 -7.05 -9.52
N ALA A 90 -9.80 -7.96 -10.34
CA ALA A 90 -10.58 -7.57 -11.52
C ALA A 90 -11.80 -6.73 -11.13
N LEU A 91 -12.57 -7.17 -10.14
CA LEU A 91 -13.73 -6.43 -9.64
C LEU A 91 -13.34 -5.04 -9.08
N LEU A 92 -12.24 -4.95 -8.35
CA LEU A 92 -11.73 -3.67 -7.83
C LEU A 92 -11.33 -2.71 -8.95
N HIS A 93 -10.65 -3.22 -10.00
CA HIS A 93 -10.30 -2.41 -11.17
C HIS A 93 -11.52 -1.96 -11.96
N ASP A 94 -12.45 -2.86 -12.23
CA ASP A 94 -13.69 -2.54 -12.94
C ASP A 94 -14.50 -1.49 -12.17
N THR A 95 -14.56 -1.62 -10.84
CA THR A 95 -15.22 -0.65 -9.96
C THR A 95 -14.49 0.70 -9.98
N ALA A 96 -13.16 0.71 -9.89
CA ALA A 96 -12.39 1.94 -9.96
C ALA A 96 -12.53 2.65 -11.31
N ALA A 97 -12.54 1.91 -12.42
CA ALA A 97 -12.76 2.44 -13.75
C ALA A 97 -14.17 3.03 -13.92
N PHE A 98 -15.20 2.36 -13.39
CA PHE A 98 -16.55 2.90 -13.35
C PHE A 98 -16.62 4.21 -12.55
N LEU A 99 -15.96 4.26 -11.40
CA LEU A 99 -15.90 5.46 -10.56
C LEU A 99 -15.12 6.58 -11.26
N GLU A 100 -14.06 6.27 -12.00
CA GLU A 100 -13.26 7.23 -12.76
C GLU A 100 -14.06 7.88 -13.91
N ASP A 101 -14.75 7.09 -14.74
CA ASP A 101 -15.62 7.63 -15.83
C ASP A 101 -16.71 8.58 -15.29
N ARG A 102 -17.27 8.26 -14.11
CA ARG A 102 -18.21 9.15 -13.44
C ARG A 102 -17.54 10.38 -12.82
N SER A 103 -16.33 10.22 -12.34
CA SER A 103 -15.51 11.28 -11.77
C SER A 103 -15.17 12.34 -12.82
N GLU A 104 -14.81 11.92 -14.04
CA GLU A 104 -14.54 12.82 -15.17
C GLU A 104 -15.75 13.69 -15.53
N LYS A 105 -16.95 13.08 -15.58
CA LYS A 105 -18.21 13.79 -15.83
C LYS A 105 -18.56 14.80 -14.74
N SER A 106 -18.05 14.59 -13.52
CA SER A 106 -18.34 15.41 -12.34
C SER A 106 -17.16 16.25 -11.85
N GLN A 107 -16.06 16.31 -12.61
CA GLN A 107 -14.80 17.01 -12.26
C GLN A 107 -14.22 16.59 -10.90
N GLN A 108 -14.42 15.33 -10.52
CA GLN A 108 -13.89 14.75 -9.29
C GLN A 108 -12.53 14.07 -9.54
N PRO A 109 -11.73 13.76 -8.50
CA PRO A 109 -10.48 13.02 -8.67
C PRO A 109 -10.72 11.56 -9.07
N ALA A 110 -9.83 11.01 -9.91
CA ALA A 110 -9.84 9.60 -10.30
C ALA A 110 -9.77 8.66 -9.09
N CYS A 111 -10.48 7.53 -9.18
CA CYS A 111 -10.48 6.52 -8.12
C CYS A 111 -9.22 5.66 -8.19
N ARG A 112 -8.50 5.52 -7.08
CA ARG A 112 -7.32 4.64 -6.97
C ARG A 112 -7.62 3.44 -6.09
N VAL A 113 -6.91 2.34 -6.31
CA VAL A 113 -7.02 1.12 -5.51
C VAL A 113 -5.70 0.82 -4.82
N ILE A 114 -5.76 0.53 -3.53
CA ILE A 114 -4.66 -0.02 -2.74
C ILE A 114 -5.14 -1.32 -2.09
N VAL A 115 -4.32 -2.36 -2.20
CA VAL A 115 -4.58 -3.64 -1.55
C VAL A 115 -3.39 -3.96 -0.66
N SER A 116 -3.62 -4.20 0.64
CA SER A 116 -2.59 -4.71 1.53
C SER A 116 -2.62 -6.23 1.56
N TYR A 117 -1.44 -6.83 1.61
CA TYR A 117 -1.24 -8.28 1.66
C TYR A 117 -0.15 -8.60 2.67
N GLN A 118 -0.47 -9.39 3.68
CA GLN A 118 0.51 -9.82 4.67
C GLN A 118 0.96 -11.27 4.41
N PRO A 119 2.23 -11.50 4.06
CA PRO A 119 2.74 -12.83 3.74
C PRO A 119 2.76 -13.80 4.93
N GLU A 120 3.01 -13.28 6.13
CA GLU A 120 3.16 -14.04 7.38
C GLU A 120 1.88 -14.03 8.23
N TRP A 121 0.71 -14.23 7.64
CA TRP A 121 -0.54 -14.26 8.40
C TRP A 121 -0.55 -15.45 9.39
N GLU A 122 -0.78 -15.15 10.67
CA GLU A 122 -0.75 -16.14 11.76
C GLU A 122 -1.71 -17.31 11.51
N GLY A 123 -1.19 -18.53 11.59
CA GLY A 123 -1.99 -19.76 11.58
C GLY A 123 -1.80 -20.69 10.39
N ARG A 124 -0.95 -20.34 9.40
CA ARG A 124 -0.54 -21.28 8.36
C ARG A 124 0.96 -21.58 8.44
N GLY A 125 1.31 -22.85 8.63
CA GLY A 125 2.67 -23.32 8.45
C GLY A 125 3.15 -22.95 7.05
N SER A 126 4.35 -22.36 6.99
CA SER A 126 5.00 -21.81 5.80
C SER A 126 4.93 -22.77 4.59
N ASP A 127 3.94 -22.58 3.72
CA ASP A 127 4.04 -22.99 2.33
C ASP A 127 4.32 -21.72 1.52
N ALA A 128 5.58 -21.30 1.54
CA ALA A 128 6.07 -20.13 0.83
C ALA A 128 5.72 -20.16 -0.66
N PHE A 129 5.64 -21.35 -1.27
CA PHE A 129 5.32 -21.52 -2.69
C PHE A 129 3.85 -21.18 -3.01
N ALA A 130 2.92 -21.55 -2.12
CA ALA A 130 1.51 -21.20 -2.29
C ALA A 130 1.29 -19.69 -2.21
N LEU A 131 1.99 -19.04 -1.28
CA LEU A 131 1.94 -17.61 -1.04
C LEU A 131 2.53 -16.79 -2.21
N ASP A 132 3.66 -17.23 -2.75
CA ASP A 132 4.30 -16.62 -3.91
C ASP A 132 3.39 -16.66 -5.14
N SER A 133 2.59 -17.71 -5.28
CA SER A 133 1.67 -17.85 -6.41
C SER A 133 0.49 -16.86 -6.35
N ILE A 134 -0.06 -16.55 -5.18
CA ILE A 134 -1.13 -15.55 -5.02
C ILE A 134 -0.58 -14.16 -5.30
N LEU A 135 0.60 -13.84 -4.74
CA LEU A 135 1.29 -12.57 -5.01
C LEU A 135 1.52 -12.36 -6.51
N SER A 136 1.95 -13.41 -7.23
CA SER A 136 2.14 -13.33 -8.69
C SER A 136 0.85 -12.99 -9.47
N VAL A 137 -0.31 -13.41 -8.97
CA VAL A 137 -1.61 -13.05 -9.55
C VAL A 137 -1.91 -11.57 -9.25
N LEU A 138 -1.74 -11.14 -7.99
CA LEU A 138 -1.99 -9.77 -7.59
C LEU A 138 -1.12 -8.78 -8.39
N GLU A 139 0.18 -9.06 -8.53
CA GLU A 139 1.15 -8.22 -9.26
C GLU A 139 0.84 -8.06 -10.75
N ARG A 140 0.16 -9.03 -11.37
CA ARG A 140 -0.28 -8.93 -12.77
C ARG A 140 -1.26 -7.78 -12.98
N TYR A 141 -2.10 -7.53 -11.98
CA TYR A 141 -3.15 -6.51 -12.05
C TYR A 141 -2.78 -5.25 -11.27
N LEU A 142 -2.05 -5.36 -10.17
CA LEU A 142 -1.55 -4.27 -9.35
C LEU A 142 -0.09 -4.01 -9.70
N GLN A 143 0.12 -3.17 -10.71
CA GLN A 143 1.44 -2.96 -11.31
C GLN A 143 2.44 -2.25 -10.38
N VAL A 144 1.96 -1.58 -9.34
CA VAL A 144 2.81 -0.91 -8.34
C VAL A 144 2.77 -1.68 -7.02
N ARG A 145 3.94 -2.12 -6.57
CA ARG A 145 4.14 -2.84 -5.32
C ARG A 145 4.86 -1.96 -4.30
N CYS A 146 4.28 -1.83 -3.11
CA CYS A 146 4.91 -1.23 -1.94
C CYS A 146 5.22 -2.34 -0.92
N SER A 147 6.50 -2.52 -0.60
CA SER A 147 6.96 -3.44 0.44
C SER A 147 7.46 -2.64 1.64
N LEU A 148 7.12 -3.09 2.85
CA LEU A 148 7.54 -2.48 4.10
C LEU A 148 8.23 -3.53 4.98
N HIS A 149 9.47 -3.26 5.38
CA HIS A 149 10.28 -4.16 6.21
C HIS A 149 10.71 -3.45 7.49
N LYS A 150 10.52 -4.07 8.65
CA LYS A 150 11.02 -3.50 9.91
C LYS A 150 12.55 -3.67 9.98
N VAL A 151 13.27 -2.60 10.33
CA VAL A 151 14.72 -2.66 10.50
C VAL A 151 15.02 -3.23 11.88
N LEU A 152 15.62 -4.44 11.92
CA LEU A 152 16.01 -5.11 13.15
C LEU A 152 17.45 -4.71 13.53
N ASN A 153 17.60 -3.63 14.29
CA ASN A 153 18.91 -3.23 14.84
C ASN A 153 19.08 -3.77 16.26
N SER A 154 20.29 -4.27 16.58
CA SER A 154 20.60 -5.07 17.75
C SER A 154 20.77 -4.31 19.08
N GLY A 155 20.02 -3.23 19.34
CA GLY A 155 20.27 -2.44 20.57
C GLY A 155 19.13 -1.60 21.13
N GLU A 156 18.28 -1.00 20.30
CA GLU A 156 17.19 -0.14 20.78
C GLU A 156 15.96 -0.32 19.90
N ALA A 157 14.77 -0.27 20.51
CA ALA A 157 13.48 -0.34 19.84
C ALA A 157 13.26 0.91 18.97
N GLN A 158 14.01 1.04 17.88
CA GLN A 158 13.78 2.07 16.89
C GLN A 158 12.60 1.63 16.02
N ASN A 159 11.58 2.48 16.00
CA ASN A 159 10.43 2.37 15.12
C ASN A 159 10.86 2.80 13.71
N GLU A 160 11.65 1.94 13.08
CA GLU A 160 12.24 2.18 11.77
C GLU A 160 11.85 1.09 10.79
N TRP A 161 11.46 1.51 9.59
CA TRP A 161 11.08 0.64 8.50
C TRP A 161 11.77 1.05 7.21
N LEU A 162 12.06 0.06 6.38
CA LEU A 162 12.44 0.25 5.00
C LEU A 162 11.21 0.13 4.12
N LEU A 163 10.88 1.20 3.40
CA LEU A 163 9.81 1.23 2.41
C LEU A 163 10.43 1.15 1.02
N TYR A 164 9.92 0.22 0.21
CA TYR A 164 10.36 0.01 -1.16
C TYR A 164 9.16 0.01 -2.10
N LEU A 165 9.19 0.86 -3.11
CA LEU A 165 8.14 1.02 -4.10
C LEU A 165 8.67 0.62 -5.49
N SER A 166 8.03 -0.35 -6.13
CA SER A 166 8.43 -0.84 -7.45
C SER A 166 7.24 -0.90 -8.39
N GLY A 167 7.46 -0.75 -9.70
CA GLY A 167 6.41 -0.75 -10.70
C GLY A 167 6.79 0.03 -11.97
N PRO A 168 6.08 -0.19 -13.08
CA PRO A 168 6.32 0.52 -14.32
C PRO A 168 6.00 2.01 -14.17
N GLY A 169 6.81 2.86 -14.81
CA GLY A 169 6.58 4.32 -14.81
C GLY A 169 7.06 5.07 -13.56
N LEU A 170 7.58 4.38 -12.54
CA LEU A 170 8.28 5.02 -11.43
C LEU A 170 9.69 5.45 -11.90
N GLN A 171 9.83 6.71 -12.32
CA GLN A 171 11.13 7.32 -12.61
C GLN A 171 11.49 8.28 -11.49
N VAL A 172 12.74 8.22 -11.00
CA VAL A 172 13.32 9.33 -10.23
C VAL A 172 13.57 10.46 -11.22
N ASP A 173 13.04 11.65 -10.95
CA ASP A 173 13.34 12.84 -11.73
C ASP A 173 14.87 13.03 -11.83
N GLY A 174 15.42 12.88 -13.05
CA GLY A 174 16.60 13.62 -13.47
C GLY A 174 17.98 12.96 -13.46
N TYR A 175 18.20 11.70 -13.03
CA TYR A 175 19.57 11.12 -13.00
C TYR A 175 19.66 9.62 -13.31
N GLY A 176 19.15 9.19 -14.47
CA GLY A 176 19.33 7.80 -14.91
C GLY A 176 19.30 7.65 -16.42
N ASN A 177 20.48 7.76 -17.06
CA ASN A 177 20.64 7.34 -18.45
C ASN A 177 20.81 5.82 -18.49
N GLY A 178 19.77 5.09 -18.91
CA GLY A 178 19.85 3.69 -19.29
C GLY A 178 19.79 2.66 -18.14
N GLU A 179 19.06 1.58 -18.41
CA GLU A 179 18.88 0.36 -17.60
C GLU A 179 18.07 0.45 -16.28
N LYS A 180 16.81 0.01 -16.38
CA LYS A 180 15.92 -0.47 -15.29
C LYS A 180 16.02 0.31 -13.97
N CYS A 181 15.20 1.34 -13.82
CA CYS A 181 14.96 1.93 -12.50
C CYS A 181 14.35 0.85 -11.58
N LEU A 182 15.16 0.32 -10.65
CA LEU A 182 14.81 -0.80 -9.75
C LEU A 182 13.93 -0.35 -8.58
N GLY A 183 12.99 0.59 -8.78
CA GLY A 183 12.11 1.10 -7.72
C GLY A 183 12.70 2.21 -6.85
N LEU A 184 11.86 2.80 -5.99
CA LEU A 184 12.16 3.89 -5.07
C LEU A 184 12.25 3.36 -3.65
N GLN A 185 13.21 3.85 -2.86
CA GLN A 185 13.48 3.34 -1.51
C GLN A 185 13.59 4.49 -0.50
N TRP A 186 12.91 4.31 0.63
CA TRP A 186 12.94 5.23 1.76
C TRP A 186 13.14 4.50 3.07
N ARG A 187 13.92 5.13 3.94
CA ARG A 187 13.95 4.85 5.37
C ARG A 187 12.86 5.68 6.03
N VAL A 188 11.94 4.99 6.71
CA VAL A 188 10.80 5.58 7.39
C VAL A 188 11.00 5.43 8.88
N VAL A 189 11.06 6.55 9.59
CA VAL A 189 11.20 6.57 11.06
C VAL A 189 9.93 7.14 11.65
N MET A 190 9.28 6.39 12.54
CA MET A 190 8.16 6.90 13.34
C MET A 190 8.71 7.48 14.62
N GLN A 191 8.58 8.79 14.76
CA GLN A 191 8.93 9.50 15.99
C GLN A 191 7.99 9.07 17.14
N LEU A 192 8.39 9.36 18.39
CA LEU A 192 7.55 9.13 19.57
C LEU A 192 6.20 9.86 19.49
N ASN A 193 6.16 10.96 18.76
CA ASN A 193 4.96 11.74 18.49
C ASN A 193 4.13 11.12 17.33
N GLY A 194 4.57 10.08 16.63
CA GLY A 194 3.82 9.44 15.54
C GLY A 194 3.99 10.06 14.17
N THR A 195 4.75 11.15 14.08
CA THR A 195 5.20 11.69 12.80
C THR A 195 6.07 10.65 12.10
N LEU A 196 5.78 10.42 10.82
CA LEU A 196 6.59 9.57 9.95
C LEU A 196 7.55 10.45 9.15
N ASP A 197 8.85 10.30 9.40
CA ASP A 197 9.88 10.92 8.61
C ASP A 197 10.34 9.99 7.49
N PHE A 198 10.30 10.47 6.26
CA PHE A 198 10.76 9.74 5.08
C PHE A 198 12.12 10.28 4.64
N LYS A 199 13.14 9.42 4.65
CA LYS A 199 14.47 9.73 4.15
C LYS A 199 14.77 8.86 2.92
N PRO A 200 14.94 9.42 1.72
CA PRO A 200 15.32 8.63 0.55
C PRO A 200 16.70 8.01 0.76
N GLU A 201 16.85 6.72 0.48
CA GLU A 201 18.13 6.01 0.64
C GLU A 201 19.17 6.41 -0.43
N ASN A 202 18.73 7.02 -1.55
CA ASN A 202 19.61 7.43 -2.65
C ASN A 202 20.21 8.85 -2.52
N ALA A 203 20.05 9.53 -1.38
CA ALA A 203 20.42 10.94 -1.26
C ALA A 203 21.88 11.24 -0.82
N GLN A 204 22.80 10.26 -0.73
CA GLN A 204 24.21 10.56 -0.46
C GLN A 204 25.19 9.65 -1.21
N LYS A 205 25.79 10.21 -2.27
CA LYS A 205 27.20 9.93 -2.64
C LYS A 205 27.86 11.13 -3.33
N GLU A 206 27.65 12.33 -2.79
CA GLU A 206 28.49 13.50 -3.10
C GLU A 206 28.89 14.17 -1.80
N GLU A 207 29.85 13.58 -1.10
CA GLU A 207 30.76 14.30 -0.21
C GLU A 207 31.90 13.36 0.20
N THR A 208 32.92 13.26 -0.65
CA THR A 208 34.35 13.09 -0.27
C THR A 208 35.20 12.97 -1.53
N SER A 209 35.57 14.12 -2.09
CA SER A 209 36.82 14.28 -2.84
C SER A 209 37.32 15.69 -2.59
N GLN A 210 37.68 15.96 -1.33
CA GLN A 210 38.63 17.03 -1.06
C GLN A 210 39.98 16.58 -1.61
N VAL A 211 40.31 17.15 -2.77
CA VAL A 211 41.62 17.68 -3.19
C VAL A 211 42.78 17.22 -2.30
N GLN A 212 43.55 16.25 -2.81
CA GLN A 212 44.93 16.04 -2.38
C GLN A 212 45.82 16.53 -3.53
N GLU A 213 46.08 17.84 -3.56
CA GLU A 213 47.17 18.40 -4.36
C GLU A 213 48.49 17.90 -3.77
N SER A 214 49.07 16.92 -4.44
CA SER A 214 50.45 16.49 -4.25
C SER A 214 51.35 17.41 -5.08
N GLU A 215 51.86 18.47 -4.45
CA GLU A 215 53.02 19.21 -4.96
C GLU A 215 54.25 18.28 -4.95
N CYS A 216 54.67 17.83 -6.14
CA CYS A 216 56.02 17.36 -6.40
C CYS A 216 56.88 18.57 -6.79
N GLY A 217 57.88 18.90 -5.98
CA GLY A 217 58.88 19.92 -6.32
C GLY A 217 59.98 20.05 -5.28
N ASN A 218 61.02 19.23 -5.41
CA ASN A 218 62.44 19.64 -5.41
C ASN A 218 63.34 18.43 -5.68
#